data_AF-A0A956FJ58-F1
#
_entry.id   AF-A0A956FJ58-F1
#
_cell.length_a   1.000
_cell.length_b   1.000
_cell.length_c   1.000
_cell.angle_alpha   90.00
_cell.angle_beta   90.00
_cell.angle_gamma   90.00
#
_symmetry.space_group_name_H-M   'P 1'
#
loop_
_entity.id
_entity.type
_entity.pdbx_description
1 polymer ?
#
loop_
_entity_poly.entity_id
_entity_poly.type
_entity_poly.pdbx_seq_one_letter_code
_entity_poly.pdbx_strand_id
1 'polypeptide(L)'
;MLLLVAIPLAACEGEPLRATARSGPSLALAQTPQEPPPPPSAPDDEATARGGYWLGVDLVGPAAAQQAAAAELGQDLTQQDPAEQPPPGIVVGHEALVEDAVRWIDAFAFEPHPELPTDPLALRRVPAPAPAGGLWQRHGAILVAFVISGATPQLRPRAIDWPLDQLAILPPGSTWLPAALVPERAPLFAAPAPAVPPAAEAHAFAHRRGGLFVLGWVDRCIDEPAGPRCLRWAQVVARDGDRFTPGYLPMFQVARRSTWVRGEGPLPRAQLVATGIADGQAQWVLLARAEDNQLHRHTLRAPATADGWPPSTLRVEGHEAIVTLGEQPPQRLPLDASLDARPRERPQGETEDEEHDDQ
;
A
#
# COMPACT_ATOMS: atom_id res chain seq x y z
N MET A 1 9.94 -34.23 6.08
CA MET A 1 8.69 -34.95 6.37
C MET A 1 7.58 -33.91 6.39
N LEU A 2 7.03 -33.60 5.22
CA LEU A 2 5.98 -32.59 5.02
C LEU A 2 4.62 -33.28 5.10
N LEU A 3 3.67 -32.68 5.83
CA LEU A 3 2.25 -32.98 5.68
C LEU A 3 1.58 -31.79 4.99
N LEU A 4 1.27 -31.96 3.70
CA LEU A 4 0.29 -31.16 2.99
C LEU A 4 -1.12 -31.59 3.43
N VAL A 5 -1.98 -30.64 3.78
CA VAL A 5 -3.42 -30.87 3.88
C VAL A 5 -4.09 -30.16 2.71
N ALA A 6 -4.67 -30.96 1.81
CA ALA A 6 -5.52 -30.52 0.72
C ALA A 6 -6.96 -30.38 1.21
N ILE A 7 -7.68 -29.35 0.75
CA ILE A 7 -9.13 -29.17 0.94
C ILE A 7 -9.78 -29.28 -0.45
N PRO A 8 -10.78 -30.15 -0.66
CA PRO A 8 -11.43 -30.29 -1.96
C PRO A 8 -12.58 -29.28 -2.15
N LEU A 9 -12.65 -28.75 -3.37
CA LEU A 9 -13.80 -28.05 -3.95
C LEU A 9 -14.90 -29.07 -4.27
N ALA A 10 -16.11 -28.83 -3.76
CA ALA A 10 -17.32 -29.53 -4.20
C ALA A 10 -18.05 -28.66 -5.24
N ALA A 11 -18.17 -29.21 -6.44
CA ALA A 11 -19.10 -28.77 -7.48
C ALA A 11 -20.46 -29.44 -7.25
N CYS A 12 -21.56 -28.72 -7.47
CA CYS A 12 -22.85 -29.31 -7.81
C CYS A 12 -23.54 -28.46 -8.89
N GLU A 13 -23.88 -29.15 -9.97
CA GLU A 13 -24.74 -28.83 -11.10
C GLU A 13 -26.15 -28.42 -10.60
N GLY A 14 -27.04 -27.67 -11.27
CA GLY A 14 -27.41 -27.64 -12.67
C GLY A 14 -28.91 -28.00 -12.82
N GLU A 15 -29.76 -26.98 -13.07
CA GLU A 15 -31.09 -27.01 -13.75
C GLU A 15 -32.35 -27.67 -13.09
N PRO A 16 -33.60 -27.40 -13.59
CA PRO A 16 -34.18 -26.18 -14.17
C PRO A 16 -35.63 -25.83 -13.66
N LEU A 17 -36.14 -24.70 -14.18
CA LEU A 17 -37.50 -24.14 -14.06
C LEU A 17 -38.67 -25.10 -14.38
N ARG A 18 -39.76 -25.01 -13.61
CA ARG A 18 -41.15 -25.19 -14.10
C ARG A 18 -42.19 -24.51 -13.20
N ALA A 19 -42.98 -23.63 -13.80
CA ALA A 19 -44.18 -23.03 -13.23
C ALA A 19 -45.40 -23.94 -13.44
N THR A 20 -46.31 -23.99 -12.47
CA THR A 20 -47.75 -24.24 -12.69
C THR A 20 -48.57 -23.54 -11.60
N ALA A 21 -49.70 -22.96 -12.00
CA ALA A 21 -50.66 -22.25 -11.16
C ALA A 21 -51.94 -23.09 -10.99
N ARG A 22 -52.62 -22.99 -9.82
CA ARG A 22 -54.06 -22.65 -9.66
C ARG A 22 -54.62 -22.95 -8.24
N SER A 23 -55.26 -21.91 -7.70
CA SER A 23 -56.44 -21.80 -6.81
C SER A 23 -56.92 -22.94 -5.89
N GLY A 24 -57.16 -22.56 -4.63
CA GLY A 24 -58.21 -23.09 -3.74
C GLY A 24 -58.15 -22.45 -2.34
N PRO A 25 -59.26 -21.93 -1.77
CA PRO A 25 -59.23 -21.00 -0.63
C PRO A 25 -59.16 -21.72 0.71
N SER A 26 -58.39 -21.20 1.66
CA SER A 26 -58.40 -21.69 3.05
C SER A 26 -58.54 -20.54 4.03
N LEU A 27 -59.69 -20.59 4.69
CA LEU A 27 -60.16 -19.97 5.93
C LEU A 27 -59.14 -19.13 6.72
N ALA A 28 -59.56 -17.88 6.98
CA ALA A 28 -58.97 -16.93 7.90
C ALA A 28 -58.84 -17.53 9.32
N LEU A 29 -57.61 -17.64 9.79
CA LEU A 29 -57.28 -17.71 11.20
C LEU A 29 -56.88 -16.30 11.66
N ALA A 30 -57.52 -15.84 12.72
CA ALA A 30 -57.30 -14.54 13.33
C ALA A 30 -55.82 -14.35 13.70
N GLN A 31 -55.18 -13.36 13.08
CA GLN A 31 -53.86 -12.90 13.47
C GLN A 31 -53.97 -12.11 14.78
N THR A 32 -53.29 -12.61 15.81
CA THR A 32 -52.96 -11.85 17.00
C THR A 32 -52.14 -10.62 16.59
N PRO A 33 -52.31 -9.44 17.22
CA PRO A 33 -51.47 -8.28 16.90
C PRO A 33 -50.01 -8.63 17.16
N GLN A 34 -49.23 -8.75 16.09
CA GLN A 34 -47.81 -8.97 16.15
C GLN A 34 -47.16 -7.65 16.60
N GLU A 35 -46.54 -7.67 17.78
CA GLU A 35 -45.74 -6.56 18.30
C GLU A 35 -44.70 -6.18 17.23
N PRO A 36 -44.56 -4.88 16.88
CA PRO A 36 -43.59 -4.46 15.89
C PRO A 36 -42.20 -4.92 16.33
N PRO A 37 -41.36 -5.44 15.41
CA PRO A 37 -39.99 -5.81 15.77
C PRO A 37 -39.30 -4.59 16.37
N PRO A 38 -38.46 -4.79 17.41
CA PRO A 38 -37.74 -3.68 18.01
C PRO A 38 -36.95 -2.95 16.91
N PRO A 39 -36.84 -1.60 16.99
CA PRO A 39 -36.03 -0.87 16.03
C PRO A 39 -34.61 -1.45 16.05
N PRO A 40 -33.92 -1.51 14.90
CA PRO A 40 -32.52 -1.92 14.87
C PRO A 40 -31.75 -1.07 15.87
N SER A 41 -30.98 -1.71 16.76
CA SER A 41 -30.11 -1.03 17.71
C SER A 41 -29.25 0.00 16.95
N ALA A 42 -29.12 1.19 17.54
CA ALA A 42 -28.24 2.21 17.01
C ALA A 42 -26.81 1.64 16.88
N PRO A 43 -26.03 2.05 15.86
CA PRO A 43 -24.65 1.59 15.65
C PRO A 43 -23.71 1.84 16.85
N ASP A 44 -24.12 2.65 17.83
CA ASP A 44 -23.35 3.02 19.01
C ASP A 44 -23.25 1.91 20.10
N ASP A 45 -24.15 0.93 20.10
CA ASP A 45 -24.15 -0.14 21.11
C ASP A 45 -22.99 -1.13 20.93
N GLU A 46 -22.54 -1.37 19.69
CA GLU A 46 -21.49 -2.35 19.42
C GLU A 46 -20.07 -1.81 19.69
N ALA A 47 -19.85 -0.51 19.45
CA ALA A 47 -18.58 0.16 19.76
C ALA A 47 -18.35 0.26 21.27
N THR A 48 -19.41 0.61 22.02
CA THR A 48 -19.39 0.66 23.49
C THR A 48 -19.15 -0.72 24.10
N ALA A 49 -19.70 -1.78 23.51
CA ALA A 49 -19.47 -3.16 23.93
C ALA A 49 -18.03 -3.66 23.71
N ARG A 50 -17.27 -3.04 22.78
CA ARG A 50 -15.90 -3.44 22.43
C ARG A 50 -14.81 -2.65 23.14
N GLY A 51 -15.13 -1.66 23.98
CA GLY A 51 -14.16 -0.95 24.83
C GLY A 51 -13.20 0.02 24.14
N GLY A 52 -13.25 0.13 22.81
CA GLY A 52 -12.44 1.07 22.01
C GLY A 52 -11.00 0.60 21.73
N TYR A 53 -10.11 1.57 21.54
CA TYR A 53 -8.73 1.42 21.10
C TYR A 53 -7.80 2.39 21.85
N TRP A 54 -6.71 1.85 22.37
CA TRP A 54 -5.60 2.63 22.93
C TRP A 54 -4.69 3.13 21.82
N LEU A 55 -4.31 4.40 21.92
CA LEU A 55 -3.36 5.06 21.04
C LEU A 55 -2.03 5.22 21.79
N GLY A 56 -0.99 4.58 21.26
CA GLY A 56 0.34 4.60 21.83
C GLY A 56 1.42 4.95 20.81
N VAL A 57 2.58 5.35 21.29
CA VAL A 57 3.74 5.68 20.46
C VAL A 57 5.01 5.06 21.00
N ASP A 58 5.83 4.54 20.09
CA ASP A 58 7.19 4.11 20.39
C ASP A 58 8.15 5.21 19.97
N LEU A 59 8.79 5.83 20.97
CA LEU A 59 9.71 6.95 20.78
C LEU A 59 11.12 6.57 21.23
N VAL A 60 12.12 7.09 20.52
CA VAL A 60 13.53 7.02 20.90
C VAL A 60 14.06 8.43 21.10
N GLY A 61 14.79 8.65 22.19
CA GLY A 61 15.37 9.95 22.55
C GLY A 61 15.48 10.12 24.07
N PRO A 62 15.89 11.30 24.56
CA PRO A 62 15.86 11.61 25.99
C PRO A 62 14.44 11.49 26.57
N ALA A 63 14.29 11.05 27.82
CA ALA A 63 12.97 10.84 28.43
C ALA A 63 12.06 12.08 28.40
N ALA A 64 12.63 13.27 28.67
CA ALA A 64 11.89 14.53 28.60
C ALA A 64 11.41 14.86 27.17
N ALA A 65 12.23 14.55 26.15
CA ALA A 65 11.87 14.70 24.74
C ALA A 65 10.73 13.75 24.34
N GLN A 66 10.80 12.49 24.80
CA GLN A 66 9.74 11.51 24.56
C GLN A 66 8.42 11.96 25.19
N GLN A 67 8.44 12.45 26.42
CA GLN A 67 7.24 12.96 27.10
C GLN A 67 6.64 14.18 26.40
N ALA A 68 7.48 15.14 25.98
CA ALA A 68 7.02 16.33 25.25
C ALA A 68 6.39 15.95 23.89
N ALA A 69 7.02 15.04 23.15
CA ALA A 69 6.50 14.54 21.89
C ALA A 69 5.19 13.75 22.07
N ALA A 70 5.13 12.86 23.07
CA ALA A 70 3.91 12.11 23.38
C ALA A 70 2.75 13.05 23.78
N ALA A 71 3.04 14.09 24.57
CA ALA A 71 2.05 15.10 24.93
C ALA A 71 1.52 15.87 23.70
N GLU A 72 2.38 16.21 22.73
CA GLU A 72 1.95 16.84 21.47
C GLU A 72 1.00 15.92 20.67
N LEU A 73 1.33 14.64 20.56
CA LEU A 73 0.54 13.66 19.82
C LEU A 73 -0.81 13.33 20.48
N GLY A 74 -0.99 13.68 21.76
CA GLY A 74 -2.19 13.41 22.54
C GLY A 74 -3.11 14.60 22.82
N GLN A 75 -2.79 15.81 22.33
CA GLN A 75 -3.45 17.06 22.77
C GLN A 75 -4.97 17.07 22.55
N ASP A 76 -5.45 16.43 21.49
CA ASP A 76 -6.87 16.40 21.11
C ASP A 76 -7.56 15.05 21.35
N LEU A 77 -6.87 14.11 22.02
CA LEU A 77 -7.39 12.77 22.26
C LEU A 77 -8.14 12.64 23.58
N THR A 78 -9.07 11.69 23.65
CA THR A 78 -9.70 11.31 24.91
C THR A 78 -8.66 10.73 25.86
N GLN A 79 -8.45 11.39 27.01
CA GLN A 79 -7.53 10.92 28.03
C GLN A 79 -8.21 9.90 28.94
N GLN A 80 -7.66 8.70 29.01
CA GLN A 80 -8.07 7.66 29.93
C GLN A 80 -6.84 6.96 30.49
N ASP A 81 -6.89 6.60 31.77
CA ASP A 81 -5.83 5.79 32.36
C ASP A 81 -6.05 4.33 31.97
N PRO A 82 -5.03 3.64 31.43
CA PRO A 82 -5.14 2.20 31.25
C PRO A 82 -5.33 1.54 32.62
N ALA A 83 -6.07 0.42 32.62
CA ALA A 83 -6.15 -0.42 33.81
C ALA A 83 -4.75 -0.94 34.23
N GLU A 84 -4.68 -1.76 35.28
CA GLU A 84 -3.45 -2.26 35.92
C GLU A 84 -2.32 -2.73 34.98
N GLN A 85 -2.63 -3.14 33.74
CA GLN A 85 -1.66 -3.46 32.71
C GLN A 85 -1.71 -2.42 31.57
N PRO A 86 -0.64 -1.62 31.38
CA PRO A 86 -0.62 -0.63 30.29
C PRO A 86 -0.47 -1.33 28.93
N PRO A 87 -1.07 -0.76 27.86
CA PRO A 87 -0.81 -1.18 26.49
C PRO A 87 0.66 -0.88 26.10
N PRO A 88 1.17 -1.49 25.01
CA PRO A 88 2.50 -1.21 24.50
C PRO A 88 2.71 0.26 24.10
N GLY A 89 3.93 0.76 24.32
CA GLY A 89 4.34 2.13 23.99
C GLY A 89 3.97 3.16 25.06
N ILE A 90 4.25 4.43 24.78
CA ILE A 90 3.78 5.55 25.60
C ILE A 90 2.35 5.85 25.16
N VAL A 91 1.38 5.68 26.06
CA VAL A 91 -0.03 5.98 25.78
C VAL A 91 -0.22 7.48 25.65
N VAL A 92 -0.91 7.88 24.58
CA VAL A 92 -1.23 9.29 24.29
C VAL A 92 -2.73 9.56 24.31
N GLY A 93 -3.56 8.52 24.27
CA GLY A 93 -5.01 8.66 24.37
C GLY A 93 -5.78 7.38 24.05
N HIS A 94 -7.09 7.54 23.88
CA HIS A 94 -8.05 6.48 23.63
C HIS A 94 -9.10 6.95 22.61
N GLU A 95 -9.58 6.04 21.76
CA GLU A 95 -10.64 6.28 20.80
C GLU A 95 -11.66 5.14 20.79
N ALA A 96 -12.92 5.45 20.47
CA ALA A 96 -13.99 4.45 20.42
C ALA A 96 -13.90 3.55 19.18
N LEU A 97 -13.51 4.11 18.03
CA LEU A 97 -13.52 3.46 16.73
C LEU A 97 -12.11 3.31 16.15
N VAL A 98 -11.89 2.27 15.33
CA VAL A 98 -10.58 2.03 14.72
C VAL A 98 -10.28 3.05 13.64
N GLU A 99 -11.32 3.55 12.97
CA GLU A 99 -11.24 4.58 11.95
C GLU A 99 -10.74 5.90 12.53
N ASP A 100 -11.15 6.24 13.74
CA ASP A 100 -10.68 7.43 14.46
C ASP A 100 -9.22 7.25 14.92
N ALA A 101 -8.86 6.05 15.37
CA ALA A 101 -7.47 5.70 15.66
C ALA A 101 -6.56 5.83 14.42
N VAL A 102 -7.03 5.39 13.24
CA VAL A 102 -6.28 5.53 11.98
C VAL A 102 -6.27 7.00 11.51
N ARG A 103 -7.35 7.76 11.73
CA ARG A 103 -7.38 9.21 11.45
C ARG A 103 -6.36 9.97 12.29
N TRP A 104 -6.17 9.59 13.55
CA TRP A 104 -5.09 10.13 14.38
C TRP A 104 -3.71 9.85 13.77
N ILE A 105 -3.46 8.63 13.28
CA ILE A 105 -2.20 8.34 12.56
C ILE A 105 -2.06 9.22 11.32
N ASP A 106 -3.12 9.38 10.53
CA ASP A 106 -3.11 10.24 9.34
C ASP A 106 -2.70 11.68 9.67
N ALA A 107 -3.24 12.25 10.74
CA ALA A 107 -2.93 13.61 11.18
C ALA A 107 -1.44 13.81 11.55
N PHE A 108 -0.77 12.76 12.04
CA PHE A 108 0.60 12.87 12.58
C PHE A 108 1.66 12.06 11.82
N ALA A 109 1.28 11.22 10.85
CA ALA A 109 2.20 10.34 10.14
C ALA A 109 3.30 11.11 9.41
N PHE A 110 2.99 12.30 8.93
CA PHE A 110 3.91 13.21 8.27
C PHE A 110 3.56 14.66 8.62
N GLU A 111 4.51 15.57 8.44
CA GLU A 111 4.20 17.00 8.45
C GLU A 111 3.09 17.32 7.44
N PRO A 112 2.19 18.29 7.73
CA PRO A 112 1.14 18.70 6.81
C PRO A 112 1.74 19.10 5.45
N HIS A 113 1.45 18.34 4.40
CA HIS A 113 1.95 18.59 3.07
C HIS A 113 1.04 17.94 2.01
N PRO A 114 1.13 18.35 0.72
CA PRO A 114 0.00 18.32 -0.17
C PRO A 114 -0.42 16.91 -0.57
N GLU A 115 -1.72 16.78 -0.78
CA GLU A 115 -2.44 15.63 -1.30
C GLU A 115 -1.71 14.92 -2.45
N LEU A 116 -2.11 13.66 -2.68
CA LEU A 116 -1.68 12.90 -3.85
C LEU A 116 -1.85 13.76 -5.11
N PRO A 117 -0.79 13.91 -5.93
CA PRO A 117 -0.90 14.77 -7.09
C PRO A 117 -1.87 14.14 -8.10
N THR A 118 -2.68 15.00 -8.73
CA THR A 118 -3.69 14.61 -9.71
C THR A 118 -3.07 13.91 -10.93
N ASP A 119 -1.89 14.37 -11.34
CA ASP A 119 -1.11 13.72 -12.40
C ASP A 119 0.01 12.84 -11.80
N PRO A 120 -0.08 11.50 -11.90
CA PRO A 120 0.96 10.61 -11.44
C PRO A 120 2.20 10.58 -12.34
N LEU A 121 2.21 11.23 -13.51
CA LEU A 121 3.36 11.26 -14.43
C LEU A 121 4.16 12.56 -14.35
N ALA A 122 3.65 13.59 -13.69
CA ALA A 122 4.37 14.83 -13.46
C ALA A 122 5.50 14.65 -12.44
N LEU A 123 6.65 15.29 -12.68
CA LEU A 123 7.75 15.42 -11.72
C LEU A 123 7.33 16.29 -10.53
N ARG A 124 7.61 15.80 -9.32
CA ARG A 124 7.26 16.47 -8.05
C ARG A 124 8.49 16.73 -7.21
N ARG A 125 9.19 17.83 -7.52
CA ARG A 125 10.40 18.30 -6.80
C ARG A 125 10.04 19.24 -5.65
N VAL A 126 9.17 18.81 -4.73
CA VAL A 126 8.79 19.56 -3.52
C VAL A 126 9.59 19.08 -2.30
N PRO A 127 9.71 19.87 -1.21
CA PRO A 127 10.26 19.39 0.05
C PRO A 127 9.58 18.10 0.52
N ALA A 128 10.34 17.23 1.18
CA ALA A 128 9.81 15.95 1.65
C ALA A 128 9.24 16.22 3.03
N PRO A 129 7.95 15.96 3.24
CA PRO A 129 7.37 16.05 4.59
C PRO A 129 8.19 15.20 5.56
N ALA A 130 8.56 15.73 6.73
CA ALA A 130 9.21 14.87 7.71
C ALA A 130 8.23 13.80 8.20
N PRO A 131 8.64 12.51 8.27
CA PRO A 131 7.84 11.50 8.96
C PRO A 131 7.59 11.91 10.42
N ALA A 132 6.47 11.43 10.97
CA ALA A 132 6.03 11.71 12.32
C ALA A 132 5.90 13.21 12.61
N GLY A 133 5.41 13.99 11.65
CA GLY A 133 5.12 15.40 11.85
C GLY A 133 6.32 16.29 12.19
N GLY A 134 7.59 15.85 12.10
CA GLY A 134 8.76 16.66 12.46
C GLY A 134 9.12 16.66 13.97
N LEU A 135 8.70 15.63 14.71
CA LEU A 135 8.98 15.50 16.15
C LEU A 135 10.46 15.57 16.51
N TRP A 136 11.36 15.08 15.64
CA TRP A 136 12.80 15.14 15.88
C TRP A 136 13.28 16.58 15.96
N GLN A 137 12.86 17.42 15.02
CA GLN A 137 13.26 18.82 14.95
C GLN A 137 12.70 19.63 16.12
N ARG A 138 11.47 19.35 16.57
CA ARG A 138 10.81 20.08 17.66
C ARG A 138 11.25 19.63 19.06
N HIS A 139 11.35 18.33 19.27
CA HIS A 139 11.52 17.75 20.61
C HIS A 139 12.83 16.98 20.79
N GLY A 140 13.52 16.61 19.71
CA GLY A 140 14.64 15.68 19.79
C GLY A 140 14.21 14.23 20.04
N ALA A 141 12.98 13.88 19.66
CA ALA A 141 12.43 12.52 19.75
C ALA A 141 12.16 11.95 18.36
N ILE A 142 12.52 10.68 18.15
CA ILE A 142 12.30 9.95 16.90
C ILE A 142 11.14 8.98 17.11
N LEU A 143 10.11 9.07 16.26
CA LEU A 143 9.06 8.07 16.22
C LEU A 143 9.55 6.80 15.52
N VAL A 144 9.43 5.67 16.22
CA VAL A 144 9.66 4.33 15.65
C VAL A 144 8.36 3.77 15.08
N ALA A 145 7.25 3.91 15.80
CA ALA A 145 5.93 3.49 15.34
C ALA A 145 4.81 4.18 16.13
N PHE A 146 3.68 4.39 15.48
CA PHE A 146 2.39 4.47 16.16
C PHE A 146 1.93 3.05 16.50
N VAL A 147 1.22 2.90 17.62
CA VAL A 147 0.75 1.63 18.13
C VAL A 147 -0.74 1.75 18.43
N ILE A 148 -1.56 0.92 17.79
CA ILE A 148 -3.00 0.83 18.09
C ILE A 148 -3.21 -0.50 18.81
N SER A 149 -3.67 -0.46 20.06
CA SER A 149 -4.05 -1.67 20.80
C SER A 149 -5.56 -1.68 21.02
N GLY A 150 -6.21 -2.84 20.92
CA GLY A 150 -7.63 -2.92 21.28
C GLY A 150 -7.77 -2.71 22.79
N ALA A 151 -8.90 -2.16 23.22
CA ALA A 151 -9.26 -2.08 24.63
C ALA A 151 -10.48 -2.98 24.90
N THR A 152 -10.60 -3.57 26.08
CA THR A 152 -11.85 -4.18 26.57
C THR A 152 -12.73 -3.11 27.22
N PRO A 153 -14.02 -3.36 27.51
CA PRO A 153 -14.84 -2.41 28.29
C PRO A 153 -14.25 -2.02 29.65
N GLN A 154 -13.42 -2.87 30.25
CA GLN A 154 -12.67 -2.59 31.49
C GLN A 154 -11.32 -1.90 31.23
N LEU A 155 -11.12 -1.32 30.04
CA LEU A 155 -9.93 -0.54 29.69
C LEU A 155 -8.61 -1.34 29.77
N ARG A 156 -8.68 -2.67 29.62
CA ARG A 156 -7.51 -3.54 29.52
C ARG A 156 -7.11 -3.72 28.05
N PRO A 157 -5.81 -3.83 27.73
CA PRO A 157 -5.36 -4.14 26.38
C PRO A 157 -5.90 -5.49 25.88
N ARG A 158 -6.24 -5.57 24.60
CA ARG A 158 -6.61 -6.80 23.87
C ARG A 158 -6.00 -6.79 22.46
N ALA A 159 -5.88 -7.98 21.88
CA ALA A 159 -5.53 -8.13 20.48
C ALA A 159 -6.61 -7.54 19.56
N ILE A 160 -6.17 -7.07 18.39
CA ILE A 160 -7.04 -6.59 17.32
C ILE A 160 -7.07 -7.65 16.23
N ASP A 161 -8.28 -8.12 15.89
CA ASP A 161 -8.51 -8.93 14.71
C ASP A 161 -8.60 -8.00 13.49
N TRP A 162 -7.43 -7.65 12.96
CA TRP A 162 -7.35 -6.75 11.82
C TRP A 162 -8.04 -7.35 10.59
N PRO A 163 -8.88 -6.58 9.88
CA PRO A 163 -9.54 -7.07 8.68
C PRO A 163 -8.49 -7.37 7.59
N LEU A 164 -8.78 -8.41 6.81
CA LEU A 164 -7.93 -8.80 5.68
C LEU A 164 -7.93 -7.75 4.57
N ASP A 165 -9.06 -7.05 4.39
CA ASP A 165 -9.13 -5.95 3.45
C ASP A 165 -8.65 -4.65 4.11
N GLN A 166 -7.53 -4.13 3.61
CA GLN A 166 -6.92 -2.89 4.11
C GLN A 166 -7.82 -1.67 3.94
N LEU A 167 -8.78 -1.68 3.00
CA LEU A 167 -9.74 -0.58 2.85
C LEU A 167 -10.69 -0.48 4.03
N ALA A 168 -10.95 -1.59 4.74
CA ALA A 168 -11.92 -1.64 5.82
C ALA A 168 -11.48 -0.89 7.09
N ILE A 169 -10.20 -0.51 7.21
CA ILE A 169 -9.69 0.28 8.35
C ILE A 169 -9.49 1.76 8.05
N LEU A 170 -9.64 2.16 6.79
CA LEU A 170 -9.41 3.55 6.41
C LEU A 170 -10.63 4.38 6.82
N PRO A 171 -10.44 5.56 7.44
CA PRO A 171 -11.55 6.43 7.76
C PRO A 171 -12.26 6.88 6.46
N PRO A 172 -13.58 7.14 6.51
CA PRO A 172 -14.30 7.71 5.39
C PRO A 172 -13.62 9.00 4.88
N GLY A 173 -13.42 9.11 3.56
CA GLY A 173 -12.73 10.25 2.96
C GLY A 173 -11.20 10.22 3.05
N SER A 174 -10.61 9.15 3.59
CA SER A 174 -9.15 8.97 3.58
C SER A 174 -8.60 9.02 2.16
N THR A 175 -7.49 9.75 2.00
CA THR A 175 -6.73 9.81 0.75
C THR A 175 -5.70 8.68 0.65
N TRP A 176 -5.58 7.84 1.68
CA TRP A 176 -4.62 6.74 1.70
C TRP A 176 -4.97 5.72 0.63
N LEU A 177 -3.97 5.34 -0.17
CA LEU A 177 -4.12 4.32 -1.20
C LEU A 177 -3.51 2.99 -0.71
N PRO A 178 -4.31 1.93 -0.52
CA PRO A 178 -3.76 0.62 -0.23
C PRO A 178 -2.79 0.14 -1.30
N ALA A 179 -1.68 -0.40 -0.84
CA ALA A 179 -0.60 -0.91 -1.66
C ALA A 179 -0.09 -2.23 -1.10
N ALA A 180 0.81 -2.84 -1.86
CA ALA A 180 1.54 -4.02 -1.46
C ALA A 180 3.03 -3.78 -1.70
N LEU A 181 3.85 -4.41 -0.85
CA LEU A 181 5.28 -4.41 -1.03
C LEU A 181 5.68 -5.42 -2.11
N VAL A 182 6.40 -4.95 -3.12
CA VAL A 182 6.90 -5.78 -4.22
C VAL A 182 7.94 -6.78 -3.76
N PRO A 183 8.94 -6.45 -2.92
CA PRO A 183 9.77 -7.46 -2.23
C PRO A 183 9.08 -8.01 -0.97
N GLU A 184 9.64 -9.06 -0.37
CA GLU A 184 9.16 -9.60 0.92
C GLU A 184 9.39 -8.62 2.08
N ARG A 185 10.51 -7.91 2.03
CA ARG A 185 10.92 -6.90 3.01
C ARG A 185 11.66 -5.78 2.29
N ALA A 186 11.49 -4.55 2.77
CA ALA A 186 12.16 -3.37 2.21
C ALA A 186 12.63 -2.40 3.30
N PRO A 187 13.81 -1.79 3.12
CA PRO A 187 14.29 -0.73 4.01
C PRO A 187 13.36 0.49 3.91
N LEU A 188 12.86 0.95 5.04
CA LEU A 188 12.09 2.16 5.15
C LEU A 188 13.02 3.31 5.56
N PHE A 189 12.94 4.43 4.85
CA PHE A 189 13.82 5.58 5.06
C PHE A 189 13.08 6.76 5.66
N ALA A 190 13.76 7.52 6.51
CA ALA A 190 13.21 8.74 7.10
C ALA A 190 13.21 9.91 6.09
N ALA A 191 14.11 9.88 5.10
CA ALA A 191 14.21 10.89 4.06
C ALA A 191 14.51 10.25 2.69
N PRO A 192 13.89 10.75 1.61
CA PRO A 192 14.18 10.30 0.26
C PRO A 192 15.44 10.97 -0.31
N ALA A 193 16.15 10.28 -1.20
CA ALA A 193 17.39 10.77 -1.83
C ALA A 193 17.41 10.53 -3.36
N PRO A 194 18.27 11.21 -4.15
CA PRO A 194 18.33 11.03 -5.61
C PRO A 194 18.75 9.63 -6.09
N ALA A 195 19.23 8.80 -5.18
CA ALA A 195 19.47 7.38 -5.37
C ALA A 195 19.05 6.63 -4.10
N VAL A 196 18.89 5.30 -4.20
CA VAL A 196 18.57 4.47 -3.04
C VAL A 196 19.77 4.46 -2.09
N PRO A 197 19.65 4.95 -0.85
CA PRO A 197 20.74 4.86 0.11
C PRO A 197 21.03 3.40 0.50
N PRO A 198 22.21 3.10 1.04
CA PRO A 198 22.50 1.80 1.63
C PRO A 198 21.44 1.40 2.66
N ALA A 199 21.12 0.11 2.75
CA ALA A 199 20.12 -0.39 3.70
C ALA A 199 20.47 -0.11 5.17
N ALA A 200 21.75 0.19 5.49
CA ALA A 200 22.19 0.59 6.82
C ALA A 200 21.69 1.98 7.25
N GLU A 201 21.24 2.81 6.29
CA GLU A 201 20.64 4.12 6.57
C GLU A 201 19.12 4.05 6.79
N ALA A 202 18.53 2.84 6.69
CA ALA A 202 17.12 2.63 6.98
C ALA A 202 16.85 2.75 8.49
N HIS A 203 15.76 3.41 8.86
CA HIS A 203 15.34 3.49 10.28
C HIS A 203 14.41 2.33 10.68
N ALA A 204 13.76 1.70 9.70
CA ALA A 204 12.86 0.57 9.91
C ALA A 204 12.78 -0.32 8.67
N PHE A 205 11.95 -1.36 8.74
CA PHE A 205 11.67 -2.22 7.59
C PHE A 205 10.17 -2.45 7.44
N ALA A 206 9.68 -2.32 6.21
CA ALA A 206 8.34 -2.74 5.83
C ALA A 206 8.35 -4.23 5.44
N HIS A 207 7.28 -4.95 5.79
CA HIS A 207 7.09 -6.36 5.48
C HIS A 207 5.88 -6.56 4.56
N ARG A 208 5.99 -7.47 3.58
CA ARG A 208 4.91 -7.75 2.63
C ARG A 208 3.65 -8.31 3.27
N ARG A 209 3.80 -9.15 4.31
CA ARG A 209 2.68 -9.72 5.08
C ARG A 209 1.85 -8.65 5.81
N GLY A 210 2.39 -7.45 5.96
CA GLY A 210 1.75 -6.32 6.62
C GLY A 210 0.77 -5.55 5.73
N GLY A 211 0.25 -4.44 6.27
CA GLY A 211 -0.45 -3.43 5.48
C GLY A 211 0.54 -2.40 4.90
N LEU A 212 0.24 -1.83 3.74
CA LEU A 212 1.03 -0.74 3.19
C LEU A 212 0.10 0.30 2.58
N PHE A 213 0.23 1.54 3.02
CA PHE A 213 -0.61 2.64 2.56
C PHE A 213 0.27 3.71 1.93
N VAL A 214 -0.09 4.16 0.73
CA VAL A 214 0.58 5.27 0.04
C VAL A 214 -0.20 6.55 0.31
N LEU A 215 0.49 7.54 0.86
CA LEU A 215 -0.05 8.85 1.20
C LEU A 215 0.31 9.90 0.14
N GLY A 216 1.40 9.66 -0.59
CA GLY A 216 1.98 10.64 -1.50
C GLY A 216 3.18 10.08 -2.26
N TRP A 217 3.75 10.91 -3.12
CA TRP A 217 5.10 10.68 -3.64
C TRP A 217 5.83 11.98 -3.90
N VAL A 218 7.16 11.88 -3.89
CA VAL A 218 8.07 12.97 -4.18
C VAL A 218 9.21 12.46 -5.06
N ASP A 219 9.78 13.36 -5.85
CA ASP A 219 10.94 13.07 -6.68
C ASP A 219 12.17 13.78 -6.12
N ARG A 220 13.26 13.03 -6.01
CA ARG A 220 14.56 13.56 -5.57
C ARG A 220 15.52 13.47 -6.73
N CYS A 221 16.09 14.60 -7.09
CA CYS A 221 16.92 14.73 -8.27
C CYS A 221 18.30 15.25 -7.89
N ILE A 222 19.29 14.84 -8.67
CA ILE A 222 20.61 15.46 -8.74
C ILE A 222 20.85 15.86 -10.19
N ASP A 223 21.40 17.05 -10.39
CA ASP A 223 21.75 17.52 -11.72
C ASP A 223 23.12 16.93 -12.10
N GLU A 224 23.16 16.10 -13.14
CA GLU A 224 24.41 15.55 -13.69
C GLU A 224 24.67 16.13 -15.09
N PRO A 225 25.92 16.09 -15.60
CA PRO A 225 26.24 16.59 -16.94
C PRO A 225 25.44 15.90 -18.07
N ALA A 226 25.06 14.63 -17.88
CA ALA A 226 24.25 13.86 -18.84
C ALA A 226 22.74 14.17 -18.74
N GLY A 227 22.32 14.98 -17.78
CA GLY A 227 20.94 15.30 -17.48
C GLY A 227 20.58 15.03 -16.01
N PRO A 228 19.38 15.44 -15.57
CA PRO A 228 18.94 15.20 -14.20
C PRO A 228 18.73 13.70 -13.96
N ARG A 229 19.25 13.20 -12.84
CA ARG A 229 18.94 11.87 -12.31
C ARG A 229 17.98 11.99 -11.15
N CYS A 230 16.76 11.48 -11.34
CA CYS A 230 15.70 11.52 -10.36
C CYS A 230 15.26 10.12 -9.94
N LEU A 231 15.03 9.93 -8.64
CA LEU A 231 14.35 8.76 -8.10
C LEU A 231 13.01 9.18 -7.48
N ARG A 232 11.96 8.44 -7.81
CA ARG A 232 10.63 8.61 -7.22
C ARG A 232 10.50 7.81 -5.94
N TRP A 233 9.98 8.46 -4.91
CA TRP A 233 9.76 7.89 -3.59
C TRP A 233 8.29 7.95 -3.23
N ALA A 234 7.74 6.81 -2.80
CA ALA A 234 6.44 6.75 -2.18
C ALA A 234 6.56 7.16 -0.71
N GLN A 235 5.70 8.09 -0.28
CA GLN A 235 5.43 8.39 1.11
C GLN A 235 4.44 7.33 1.62
N VAL A 236 4.83 6.55 2.62
CA VAL A 236 4.06 5.38 3.05
C VAL A 236 3.88 5.31 4.55
N VAL A 237 2.82 4.61 4.96
CA VAL A 237 2.67 4.04 6.31
C VAL A 237 2.65 2.52 6.16
N ALA A 238 3.62 1.84 6.77
CA ALA A 238 3.71 0.39 6.80
C ALA A 238 3.13 -0.14 8.11
N ARG A 239 2.21 -1.11 8.04
CA ARG A 239 1.59 -1.76 9.18
C ARG A 239 2.18 -3.15 9.40
N ASP A 240 2.68 -3.45 10.59
CA ASP A 240 3.09 -4.79 11.02
C ASP A 240 2.37 -5.14 12.33
N GLY A 241 1.29 -5.92 12.22
CA GLY A 241 0.35 -6.14 13.33
C GLY A 241 -0.31 -4.83 13.77
N ASP A 242 -0.07 -4.46 15.03
CA ASP A 242 -0.62 -3.29 15.73
C ASP A 242 0.22 -2.02 15.53
N ARG A 243 1.36 -2.13 14.84
CA ARG A 243 2.34 -1.06 14.66
C ARG A 243 2.23 -0.44 13.28
N PHE A 244 2.27 0.89 13.21
CA PHE A 244 2.24 1.68 11.99
C PHE A 244 3.48 2.57 11.94
N THR A 245 4.32 2.35 10.94
CA THR A 245 5.59 3.08 10.78
C THR A 245 5.55 3.93 9.51
N PRO A 246 5.58 5.27 9.64
CA PRO A 246 5.70 6.16 8.49
C PRO A 246 7.14 6.18 7.94
N GLY A 247 7.26 6.38 6.63
CA GLY A 247 8.54 6.64 5.98
C GLY A 247 8.46 6.61 4.46
N TYR A 248 9.62 6.47 3.82
CA TYR A 248 9.76 6.50 2.38
C TYR A 248 10.25 5.17 1.81
N LEU A 249 9.66 4.76 0.70
CA LEU A 249 10.11 3.62 -0.11
C LEU A 249 10.37 4.07 -1.55
N PRO A 250 11.42 3.57 -2.22
CA PRO A 250 11.55 3.75 -3.66
C PRO A 250 10.31 3.20 -4.39
N MET A 251 9.75 3.96 -5.33
CA MET A 251 8.46 3.63 -5.93
C MET A 251 8.45 2.27 -6.67
N PHE A 252 9.60 1.81 -7.18
CA PHE A 252 9.73 0.49 -7.79
C PHE A 252 9.49 -0.69 -6.81
N GLN A 253 9.45 -0.43 -5.50
CA GLN A 253 9.16 -1.43 -4.47
C GLN A 253 7.67 -1.47 -4.08
N VAL A 254 6.83 -0.62 -4.67
CA VAL A 254 5.44 -0.41 -4.25
C VAL A 254 4.47 -0.72 -5.38
N ALA A 255 3.51 -1.59 -5.11
CA ALA A 255 2.42 -1.94 -6.03
C ALA A 255 1.08 -1.43 -5.50
N ARG A 256 0.48 -0.41 -6.13
CA ARG A 256 -0.80 0.15 -5.67
C ARG A 256 -1.94 -0.76 -6.11
N ARG A 257 -2.83 -1.12 -5.18
CA ARG A 257 -3.93 -2.06 -5.47
C ARG A 257 -4.87 -1.55 -6.55
N SER A 258 -5.12 -0.23 -6.60
CA SER A 258 -6.05 0.40 -7.54
C SER A 258 -5.54 0.49 -8.99
N THR A 259 -4.24 0.35 -9.24
CA THR A 259 -3.66 0.55 -10.59
C THR A 259 -3.34 -0.74 -11.32
N TRP A 260 -3.75 -1.88 -10.78
CA TRP A 260 -3.62 -3.14 -11.49
C TRP A 260 -4.64 -3.24 -12.62
N VAL A 261 -4.15 -3.50 -13.82
CA VAL A 261 -4.95 -3.80 -15.01
C VAL A 261 -5.31 -5.28 -15.00
N ARG A 262 -6.58 -5.57 -15.22
CA ARG A 262 -7.09 -6.94 -15.38
C ARG A 262 -6.94 -7.36 -16.84
N GLY A 263 -6.64 -8.64 -17.06
CA GLY A 263 -6.83 -9.28 -18.36
C GLY A 263 -8.24 -9.84 -18.49
N GLU A 264 -8.39 -10.89 -19.28
CA GLU A 264 -9.67 -11.61 -19.46
C GLU A 264 -10.07 -12.44 -18.22
N GLY A 265 -9.11 -12.75 -17.34
CA GLY A 265 -9.34 -13.50 -16.11
C GLY A 265 -9.78 -12.64 -14.90
N PRO A 266 -10.21 -13.30 -13.80
CA PRO A 266 -10.73 -12.62 -12.61
C PRO A 266 -9.66 -11.87 -11.80
N LEU A 267 -8.39 -12.22 -11.99
CA LEU A 267 -7.28 -11.68 -11.21
C LEU A 267 -6.62 -10.50 -11.94
N PRO A 268 -6.19 -9.45 -11.21
CA PRO A 268 -5.37 -8.39 -11.78
C PRO A 268 -4.03 -8.94 -12.27
N ARG A 269 -3.58 -8.52 -13.46
CA ARG A 269 -2.46 -9.16 -14.18
C ARG A 269 -1.21 -8.31 -14.27
N ALA A 270 -1.33 -7.00 -14.48
CA ALA A 270 -0.16 -6.15 -14.63
C ALA A 270 -0.38 -4.75 -14.06
N GLN A 271 0.71 -4.08 -13.70
CA GLN A 271 0.72 -2.69 -13.26
C GLN A 271 1.96 -2.01 -13.82
N LEU A 272 1.80 -0.79 -14.32
CA LEU A 272 2.92 0.06 -14.74
C LEU A 272 3.21 1.10 -13.64
N VAL A 273 4.47 1.19 -13.22
CA VAL A 273 4.91 2.05 -12.12
C VAL A 273 5.98 3.01 -12.63
N ALA A 274 5.77 4.32 -12.51
CA ALA A 274 6.81 5.32 -12.80
C ALA A 274 7.83 5.36 -11.65
N THR A 275 9.13 5.27 -11.96
CA THR A 275 10.17 4.98 -10.94
C THR A 275 11.32 5.98 -10.88
N GLY A 276 11.84 6.42 -12.02
CA GLY A 276 12.87 7.46 -12.04
C GLY A 276 13.06 8.08 -13.42
N ILE A 277 13.96 9.06 -13.48
CA ILE A 277 14.48 9.63 -14.72
C ILE A 277 16.00 9.58 -14.62
N ALA A 278 16.68 9.13 -15.67
CA ALA A 278 18.14 9.11 -15.73
C ALA A 278 18.58 9.27 -17.19
N ASP A 279 19.61 10.09 -17.43
CA ASP A 279 20.22 10.26 -18.75
C ASP A 279 19.20 10.64 -19.85
N GLY A 280 18.26 11.52 -19.52
CA GLY A 280 17.17 11.94 -20.42
C GLY A 280 16.11 10.86 -20.68
N GLN A 281 16.15 9.72 -19.98
CA GLN A 281 15.18 8.63 -20.09
C GLN A 281 14.28 8.56 -18.86
N ALA A 282 12.98 8.58 -19.08
CA ALA A 282 11.98 8.20 -18.10
C ALA A 282 11.97 6.67 -17.93
N GLN A 283 11.86 6.20 -16.69
CA GLN A 283 11.90 4.79 -16.33
C GLN A 283 10.60 4.36 -15.67
N TRP A 284 10.07 3.23 -16.13
CA TRP A 284 8.96 2.52 -15.51
C TRP A 284 9.38 1.12 -15.11
N VAL A 285 8.69 0.56 -14.12
CA VAL A 285 8.69 -0.88 -13.85
C VAL A 285 7.31 -1.42 -14.20
N LEU A 286 7.27 -2.36 -15.14
CA LEU A 286 6.13 -3.24 -15.36
C LEU A 286 6.19 -4.34 -14.32
N LEU A 287 5.21 -4.37 -13.42
CA LEU A 287 4.96 -5.48 -12.52
C LEU A 287 3.91 -6.39 -13.16
N ALA A 288 4.16 -7.69 -13.21
CA ALA A 288 3.26 -8.64 -13.83
C ALA A 288 3.07 -9.89 -12.96
N ARG A 289 1.86 -10.44 -12.98
CA ARG A 289 1.57 -11.77 -12.47
C ARG A 289 1.51 -12.75 -13.63
N ALA A 290 2.41 -13.72 -13.61
CA ALA A 290 2.34 -14.87 -14.50
C ALA A 290 1.22 -15.83 -14.07
N GLU A 291 0.99 -16.87 -14.87
CA GLU A 291 -0.05 -17.87 -14.62
C GLU A 291 0.19 -18.69 -13.35
N ASP A 292 1.45 -18.86 -12.97
CA ASP A 292 1.87 -19.45 -11.70
C ASP A 292 1.61 -18.53 -10.49
N ASN A 293 1.01 -17.36 -10.71
CA ASN A 293 0.78 -16.28 -9.76
C ASN A 293 2.03 -15.67 -9.15
N GLN A 294 3.22 -15.94 -9.70
CA GLN A 294 4.46 -15.28 -9.31
C GLN A 294 4.49 -13.85 -9.85
N LEU A 295 5.16 -12.99 -9.09
CA LEU A 295 5.33 -11.57 -9.44
C LEU A 295 6.66 -11.38 -10.18
N HIS A 296 6.56 -10.95 -11.42
CA HIS A 296 7.69 -10.63 -12.31
C HIS A 296 7.83 -9.12 -12.48
N ARG A 297 9.04 -8.68 -12.85
CA ARG A 297 9.33 -7.26 -13.05
C ARG A 297 10.17 -7.02 -14.30
N HIS A 298 9.81 -5.97 -15.05
CA HIS A 298 10.57 -5.54 -16.21
C HIS A 298 10.73 -4.02 -16.23
N THR A 299 11.94 -3.54 -16.50
CA THR A 299 12.19 -2.09 -16.59
C THR A 299 11.99 -1.63 -18.03
N LEU A 300 11.12 -0.63 -18.20
CA LEU A 300 10.87 0.02 -19.48
C LEU A 300 11.43 1.43 -19.46
N ARG A 301 11.85 1.91 -20.64
CA ARG A 301 12.44 3.23 -20.82
C ARG A 301 11.88 3.90 -22.06
N ALA A 302 11.72 5.22 -21.97
CA ALA A 302 11.39 6.11 -23.07
C ALA A 302 12.00 7.49 -22.81
N PRO A 303 12.16 8.34 -23.83
CA PRO A 303 12.57 9.73 -23.61
C PRO A 303 11.70 10.42 -22.57
N ALA A 304 12.34 11.09 -21.61
CA ALA A 304 11.63 11.92 -20.63
C ALA A 304 11.08 13.20 -21.30
N THR A 305 10.04 13.77 -20.70
CA THR A 305 9.56 15.11 -21.04
C THR A 305 10.18 16.15 -20.10
N ALA A 306 10.03 17.43 -20.43
CA ALA A 306 10.44 18.51 -19.51
C ALA A 306 9.71 18.42 -18.16
N ASP A 307 8.46 17.96 -18.19
CA ASP A 307 7.58 17.88 -17.02
C ASP A 307 7.63 16.52 -16.31
N GLY A 308 8.36 15.54 -16.83
CA GLY A 308 8.58 14.24 -16.20
C GLY A 308 8.46 13.05 -17.15
N TRP A 309 7.46 12.20 -16.89
CA TRP A 309 7.22 11.01 -17.69
C TRP A 309 6.26 11.38 -18.84
N PRO A 310 6.50 10.89 -20.07
CA PRO A 310 5.52 11.03 -21.14
C PRO A 310 4.23 10.25 -20.80
N PRO A 311 3.09 10.59 -21.45
CA PRO A 311 1.85 9.85 -21.28
C PRO A 311 2.07 8.35 -21.49
N SER A 312 1.60 7.53 -20.56
CA SER A 312 1.80 6.09 -20.61
C SER A 312 0.51 5.32 -20.36
N THR A 313 0.27 4.28 -21.15
CA THR A 313 -0.89 3.38 -20.98
C THR A 313 -0.43 1.94 -20.88
N LEU A 314 -1.20 1.15 -20.14
CA LEU A 314 -1.02 -0.30 -20.01
C LEU A 314 -2.36 -0.97 -20.29
N ARG A 315 -2.35 -1.97 -21.17
CA ARG A 315 -3.46 -2.89 -21.41
C ARG A 315 -2.96 -4.32 -21.32
N VAL A 316 -3.86 -5.24 -21.03
CA VAL A 316 -3.57 -6.68 -21.03
C VAL A 316 -4.49 -7.34 -22.05
N GLU A 317 -3.92 -8.07 -23.00
CA GLU A 317 -4.64 -8.81 -24.05
C GLU A 317 -4.13 -10.25 -24.05
N GLY A 318 -5.00 -11.21 -23.72
CA GLY A 318 -4.61 -12.61 -23.50
C GLY A 318 -3.47 -12.73 -22.49
N HIS A 319 -2.30 -13.16 -22.98
CA HIS A 319 -1.08 -13.37 -22.20
C HIS A 319 -0.02 -12.28 -22.41
N GLU A 320 -0.38 -11.14 -23.01
CA GLU A 320 0.54 -10.03 -23.28
C GLU A 320 0.14 -8.76 -22.53
N ALA A 321 1.14 -8.01 -22.06
CA ALA A 321 1.00 -6.60 -21.74
C ALA A 321 1.32 -5.77 -22.98
N ILE A 322 0.42 -4.84 -23.29
CA ILE A 322 0.63 -3.83 -24.33
C ILE A 322 0.87 -2.51 -23.62
N VAL A 323 2.08 -1.98 -23.77
CA VAL A 323 2.54 -0.75 -23.13
C VAL A 323 2.83 0.31 -24.19
N THR A 324 2.24 1.49 -24.03
CA THR A 324 2.57 2.67 -24.83
C THR A 324 3.25 3.70 -23.95
N LEU A 325 4.39 4.23 -24.37
CA LEU A 325 5.19 5.23 -23.65
C LEU A 325 5.43 6.44 -24.55
N GLY A 326 4.63 7.49 -24.38
CA GLY A 326 4.64 8.66 -25.25
C GLY A 326 4.32 8.31 -26.70
N GLU A 327 5.15 8.79 -27.62
CA GLU A 327 5.01 8.56 -29.07
C GLU A 327 5.71 7.29 -29.55
N GLN A 328 6.29 6.49 -28.65
CA GLN A 328 6.95 5.25 -29.04
C GLN A 328 5.95 4.20 -29.54
N PRO A 329 6.36 3.32 -30.48
CA PRO A 329 5.54 2.18 -30.89
C PRO A 329 5.13 1.33 -29.67
N PRO A 330 3.88 0.83 -29.63
CA PRO A 330 3.42 -0.03 -28.55
C PRO A 330 4.34 -1.25 -28.39
N GLN A 331 4.75 -1.51 -27.16
CA GLN A 331 5.57 -2.67 -26.81
C GLN A 331 4.66 -3.81 -26.35
N ARG A 332 4.85 -4.99 -26.93
CA ARG A 332 4.16 -6.23 -26.54
C ARG A 332 5.12 -7.07 -25.71
N LEU A 333 4.72 -7.38 -24.48
CA LEU A 333 5.55 -8.08 -23.52
C LEU A 333 4.79 -9.32 -23.02
N PRO A 334 5.36 -10.53 -23.11
CA PRO A 334 4.72 -11.72 -22.59
C PRO A 334 4.59 -11.64 -21.06
N LEU A 335 3.45 -12.07 -20.53
CA LEU A 335 3.15 -12.12 -19.10
C LEU A 335 3.41 -13.52 -18.54
N ASP A 336 4.64 -13.99 -18.73
CA ASP A 336 5.14 -15.28 -18.25
C ASP A 336 6.51 -15.12 -17.57
N ALA A 337 7.12 -16.25 -17.20
CA ALA A 337 8.41 -16.27 -16.52
C ALA A 337 9.58 -15.68 -17.33
N SER A 338 9.43 -15.50 -18.66
CA SER A 338 10.44 -14.85 -19.50
C SER A 338 10.54 -13.34 -19.27
N LEU A 339 9.55 -12.73 -18.61
CA LEU A 339 9.56 -11.29 -18.34
C LEU A 339 10.75 -10.87 -17.44
N ASP A 340 11.17 -11.77 -16.55
CA ASP A 340 12.35 -11.59 -15.68
C ASP A 340 13.68 -11.86 -16.42
N ALA A 341 13.63 -12.42 -17.63
CA ALA A 341 14.83 -12.70 -18.38
C ALA A 341 15.52 -11.37 -18.71
N ARG A 342 16.77 -11.24 -18.24
CA ARG A 342 17.64 -10.16 -18.73
C ARG A 342 17.73 -10.31 -20.25
N PRO A 343 17.70 -9.20 -21.02
CA PRO A 343 17.99 -9.27 -22.44
C PRO A 343 19.29 -10.06 -22.62
N ARG A 344 19.25 -11.15 -23.38
CA ARG A 344 20.49 -11.80 -23.81
C ARG A 344 21.26 -10.74 -24.58
N GLU A 345 22.41 -10.32 -24.07
CA GLU A 345 23.38 -9.60 -24.88
C GLU A 345 23.57 -10.42 -26.15
N ARG A 346 23.24 -9.84 -27.31
CA ARG A 346 23.61 -10.48 -28.58
C ARG A 346 25.13 -10.66 -28.51
N PRO A 347 25.66 -11.87 -28.78
CA PRO A 347 27.10 -12.02 -28.88
C PRO A 347 27.60 -11.02 -29.93
N GLN A 348 28.40 -10.05 -29.48
CA GLN A 348 29.20 -9.22 -30.36
C GLN A 348 30.25 -10.14 -30.97
N GLY A 349 30.08 -10.47 -32.24
CA GLY A 349 31.07 -11.25 -32.99
C GLY A 349 30.50 -12.49 -33.64
N GLU A 350 29.56 -12.33 -34.56
CA GLU A 350 29.66 -13.05 -35.82
C GLU A 350 30.17 -12.01 -36.82
N THR A 351 31.50 -11.83 -36.84
CA THR A 351 32.17 -11.33 -38.03
C THR A 351 31.80 -12.27 -39.16
N GLU A 352 31.14 -11.73 -40.17
CA GLU A 352 31.03 -12.33 -41.49
C GLU A 352 32.45 -12.74 -41.91
N ASP A 353 32.71 -14.06 -41.96
CA ASP A 353 33.83 -14.58 -42.72
C ASP A 353 33.52 -14.25 -44.19
N GLU A 354 33.98 -13.08 -44.64
CA GLU A 354 34.17 -12.80 -46.06
C GLU A 354 35.20 -13.81 -46.58
N GLU A 355 34.68 -14.86 -47.19
CA GLU A 355 35.39 -15.78 -48.06
C GLU A 355 35.96 -14.94 -49.22
N HIS A 356 37.18 -14.45 -49.04
CA HIS A 356 37.98 -13.84 -50.09
C HIS A 356 38.50 -14.97 -50.98
N ASP A 357 37.83 -15.14 -52.12
CA ASP A 357 38.44 -15.64 -53.35
C ASP A 357 39.72 -14.82 -53.63
N ASP A 358 40.87 -15.50 -53.77
CA ASP A 358 41.83 -15.31 -54.86
C ASP A 358 43.13 -16.12 -54.66
N GLN A 359 43.28 -17.21 -55.44
CA GLN A 359 44.40 -17.63 -56.31
C GLN A 359 44.66 -19.14 -56.37
#